data_AF-Q2NGE4-F1
#
_entry.id   AF-Q2NGE4-F1
#
_cell.length_a   1.000
_cell.length_b   1.000
_cell.length_c   1.000
_cell.angle_alpha   90.00
_cell.angle_beta   90.00
_cell.angle_gamma   90.00
#
_symmetry.space_group_name_H-M   'P 1'
#
loop_
_entity.id
_entity.type
_entity.pdbx_description
1 polymer ?
#
loop_
_entity_poly.entity_id
_entity_poly.type
_entity_poly.pdbx_seq_one_letter_code
_entity_poly.pdbx_strand_id
1 'polypeptide(L)'
;MGFDWKKYHEVGEHLKNYSEDEAYQRAAISRYYYAYFNIIRRYFEKKHYEIHSKYVHQKLIDELKNSLDDNEYQLSDYLKRFRGYRNNADYDDKFKARNIQKTQKLIKDMDKILSKLQ
;
A
#
# COMPACT_ATOMS: atom_id res chain seq x y z
N MET A 1 20.08 -10.30 -0.63
CA MET A 1 19.53 -9.06 -1.23
C MET A 1 18.07 -9.29 -1.58
N GLY A 2 17.17 -8.46 -1.06
CA GLY A 2 15.74 -8.53 -1.40
C GLY A 2 15.38 -7.50 -2.47
N PHE A 3 14.28 -7.73 -3.18
CA PHE A 3 13.74 -6.75 -4.14
C PHE A 3 13.50 -5.38 -3.48
N ASP A 4 13.89 -4.28 -4.12
CA ASP A 4 13.62 -2.93 -3.61
C ASP A 4 12.19 -2.50 -3.95
N TRP A 5 11.31 -2.53 -2.95
CA TRP A 5 9.90 -2.18 -3.13
C TRP A 5 9.67 -0.70 -3.43
N LYS A 6 10.65 0.19 -3.17
CA LYS A 6 10.57 1.59 -3.60
C LYS A 6 10.58 1.71 -5.12
N LYS A 7 11.33 0.86 -5.81
CA LYS A 7 11.29 0.77 -7.29
C LYS A 7 9.91 0.39 -7.82
N TYR A 8 9.12 -0.35 -7.03
CA TYR A 8 7.75 -0.67 -7.44
C TYR A 8 6.79 0.50 -7.29
N HIS A 9 7.03 1.37 -6.31
CA HIS A 9 6.35 2.66 -6.24
C HIS A 9 6.72 3.52 -7.47
N GLU A 10 7.99 3.57 -7.87
CA GLU A 10 8.43 4.30 -9.06
C GLU A 10 7.75 3.81 -10.35
N VAL A 11 7.52 2.50 -10.49
CA VAL A 11 6.72 1.96 -11.61
C VAL A 11 5.29 2.50 -11.57
N GLY A 12 4.69 2.59 -10.38
CA GLY A 12 3.37 3.20 -10.21
C GLY A 12 3.35 4.66 -10.65
N GLU A 13 4.35 5.46 -10.25
CA GLU A 13 4.49 6.85 -10.67
C GLU A 13 4.64 6.97 -12.19
N HIS A 14 5.48 6.12 -12.80
CA HIS A 14 5.66 6.09 -14.24
C HIS A 14 4.34 5.83 -14.98
N LEU A 15 3.61 4.77 -14.60
CA LEU A 15 2.33 4.42 -15.23
C LEU A 15 1.30 5.53 -15.09
N LYS A 16 1.20 6.12 -13.89
CA LYS A 16 0.28 7.22 -13.61
C LYS A 16 0.59 8.47 -14.44
N ASN A 17 1.86 8.79 -14.63
CA ASN A 17 2.29 9.96 -15.41
C ASN A 17 2.26 9.70 -16.93
N TYR A 18 2.34 8.44 -17.35
CA TYR A 18 2.38 8.07 -18.76
C TYR A 18 1.04 8.30 -19.47
N SER A 19 -0.09 7.98 -18.82
CA SER A 19 -1.42 8.15 -19.42
C SER A 19 -2.52 8.25 -18.38
N GLU A 20 -3.53 9.11 -18.61
CA GLU A 20 -4.76 9.17 -17.82
C GLU A 20 -5.75 8.03 -18.14
N ASP A 21 -5.44 7.20 -19.14
CA ASP A 21 -6.24 6.02 -19.48
C ASP A 21 -6.42 5.08 -18.28
N GLU A 22 -7.63 4.55 -18.16
CA GLU A 22 -8.06 3.73 -17.04
C GLU A 22 -7.13 2.54 -16.77
N ALA A 23 -6.64 1.87 -17.82
CA ALA A 23 -5.77 0.70 -17.65
C ALA A 23 -4.45 1.07 -16.96
N TYR A 24 -3.86 2.22 -17.31
CA TYR A 24 -2.63 2.72 -16.70
C TYR A 24 -2.85 3.16 -15.26
N GLN A 25 -3.95 3.87 -15.00
CA GLN A 25 -4.29 4.35 -13.66
C GLN A 25 -4.60 3.20 -12.70
N ARG A 26 -5.32 2.17 -13.17
CA ARG A 26 -5.56 0.93 -12.41
C ARG A 26 -4.25 0.22 -12.10
N ALA A 27 -3.42 0.01 -13.12
CA ALA A 27 -2.12 -0.64 -12.95
C ALA A 27 -1.24 0.12 -11.96
N ALA A 28 -1.21 1.46 -12.02
CA ALA A 28 -0.47 2.29 -11.08
C ALA A 28 -0.89 2.05 -9.63
N ILE A 29 -2.20 2.04 -9.34
CA ILE A 29 -2.74 1.75 -8.00
C ILE A 29 -2.26 0.39 -7.48
N SER A 30 -2.26 -0.63 -8.33
CA SER A 30 -1.82 -1.96 -7.94
C SER A 30 -0.32 -2.01 -7.63
N ARG A 31 0.51 -1.29 -8.39
CA ARG A 31 1.96 -1.19 -8.10
C ARG A 31 2.23 -0.42 -6.81
N TYR A 32 1.53 0.68 -6.57
CA TYR A 32 1.65 1.39 -5.30
C TYR A 32 1.24 0.51 -4.11
N TYR A 33 0.12 -0.21 -4.20
CA TYR A 33 -0.32 -1.07 -3.11
C TYR A 33 0.74 -2.11 -2.73
N TYR A 34 1.28 -2.84 -3.71
CA TYR A 34 2.28 -3.86 -3.43
C TYR A 34 3.59 -3.26 -2.93
N ALA A 35 3.97 -2.06 -3.36
CA ALA A 35 5.12 -1.33 -2.82
C ALA A 35 4.93 -1.09 -1.31
N TYR A 36 3.87 -0.41 -0.91
CA TYR A 36 3.62 -0.06 0.49
C TYR A 36 3.34 -1.27 1.37
N PHE A 37 2.58 -2.25 0.87
CA PHE A 37 2.32 -3.49 1.60
C PHE A 37 3.63 -4.17 2.00
N ASN A 38 4.56 -4.32 1.06
CA ASN A 38 5.81 -5.01 1.35
C ASN A 38 6.83 -4.16 2.13
N ILE A 39 6.82 -2.83 1.96
CA ILE A 39 7.62 -1.92 2.80
C ILE A 39 7.17 -2.05 4.26
N ILE A 40 5.87 -1.97 4.52
CA ILE A 40 5.31 -2.09 5.86
C ILE A 40 5.50 -3.49 6.42
N ARG A 41 5.31 -4.53 5.59
CA ARG A 41 5.56 -5.91 6.00
C ARG A 41 6.99 -6.09 6.47
N ARG A 42 7.98 -5.63 5.70
CA ARG A 42 9.40 -5.74 6.08
C ARG A 42 9.72 -4.97 7.35
N TYR A 43 9.15 -3.78 7.51
CA TYR A 43 9.24 -3.03 8.76
C TYR A 43 8.72 -3.86 9.94
N PHE A 44 7.51 -4.41 9.80
CA PHE A 44 6.86 -5.20 10.85
C PHE A 44 7.68 -6.46 11.18
N GLU A 45 8.08 -7.24 10.17
CA GLU A 45 8.82 -8.49 10.35
C GLU A 45 10.22 -8.25 10.94
N LYS A 46 10.84 -7.09 10.67
CA LYS A 46 12.10 -6.69 11.29
C LYS A 46 11.94 -6.34 12.78
N LYS A 47 10.84 -5.67 13.16
CA LYS A 47 10.59 -5.20 14.53
C LYS A 47 9.98 -6.29 15.41
N HIS A 48 9.18 -7.16 14.82
CA HIS A 48 8.36 -8.15 15.51
C HIS A 48 8.77 -9.55 15.07
N TYR A 49 8.03 -10.15 14.15
CA TYR A 49 8.22 -11.53 13.72
C TYR A 49 7.68 -11.75 12.30
N GLU A 50 8.12 -12.83 11.65
CA GLU A 50 7.71 -13.16 10.29
C GLU A 50 6.23 -13.59 10.20
N ILE A 51 5.53 -13.06 9.18
CA ILE A 51 4.12 -13.40 8.96
C ILE A 51 4.02 -14.54 7.94
N HIS A 52 3.87 -15.77 8.45
CA HIS A 52 3.51 -16.94 7.62
C HIS A 52 1.99 -17.13 7.60
N SER A 53 1.33 -16.74 6.50
CA SER A 53 -0.10 -16.96 6.31
C SER A 53 -0.50 -16.88 4.84
N LYS A 54 -1.42 -17.74 4.41
CA LYS A 54 -2.10 -17.61 3.10
C LYS A 54 -2.93 -16.32 2.98
N TYR A 55 -3.28 -15.70 4.11
CA TYR A 55 -3.99 -14.42 4.19
C TYR A 55 -3.08 -13.29 4.66
N VAL A 56 -1.81 -13.31 4.24
CA VAL A 56 -0.77 -12.37 4.70
C VAL A 56 -1.22 -10.89 4.68
N HIS A 57 -2.00 -10.48 3.69
CA HIS A 57 -2.53 -9.11 3.61
C HIS A 57 -3.46 -8.75 4.76
N GLN A 58 -4.38 -9.65 5.11
CA GLN A 58 -5.31 -9.44 6.21
C GLN A 58 -4.57 -9.56 7.54
N LYS A 59 -3.72 -10.58 7.68
CA LYS A 59 -2.95 -10.82 8.91
C LYS A 59 -2.09 -9.62 9.28
N LEU A 60 -1.32 -9.05 8.34
CA LEU A 60 -0.52 -7.85 8.62
C LEU A 60 -1.38 -6.66 9.09
N ILE A 61 -2.55 -6.44 8.49
CA ILE A 61 -3.47 -5.39 8.93
C ILE A 61 -3.91 -5.64 10.37
N ASP A 62 -4.27 -6.87 10.70
CA ASP A 62 -4.75 -7.23 12.03
C ASP A 62 -3.65 -7.12 13.09
N GLU A 63 -2.42 -7.54 12.78
CA GLU A 63 -1.27 -7.37 13.68
C GLU A 63 -0.97 -5.89 13.95
N LEU A 64 -0.92 -5.06 12.91
CA LEU A 64 -0.71 -3.61 13.05
C LEU A 64 -1.83 -2.95 13.86
N LYS A 65 -3.07 -3.40 13.68
CA LYS A 65 -4.23 -2.89 14.40
C LYS A 65 -4.19 -3.23 15.89
N ASN A 66 -3.61 -4.37 16.25
CA ASN A 66 -3.50 -4.80 17.64
C ASN A 66 -2.23 -4.26 18.34
N SER A 67 -1.41 -3.46 17.64
CA SER A 67 -0.22 -2.86 18.21
C SER A 67 -0.54 -1.75 19.21
N LEU A 68 0.31 -1.62 20.23
CA LEU A 68 0.30 -0.49 21.17
C LEU A 68 1.00 0.76 20.59
N ASP A 69 1.67 0.63 19.45
CA ASP A 69 2.30 1.73 18.75
C ASP A 69 1.26 2.46 17.87
N ASP A 70 0.96 3.71 18.22
CA ASP A 70 -0.03 4.53 17.50
C ASP A 70 0.27 4.66 15.99
N ASN A 71 1.55 4.66 15.60
CA ASN A 71 1.91 4.73 14.19
C ASN A 71 1.57 3.42 13.48
N GLU A 72 1.80 2.26 14.12
CA GLU A 72 1.42 0.96 13.58
C GLU A 72 -0.10 0.82 13.47
N TYR A 73 -0.82 1.25 14.51
CA TYR A 73 -2.28 1.31 14.47
C TYR A 73 -2.79 2.16 13.30
N GLN A 74 -2.20 3.34 13.06
CA GLN A 74 -2.54 4.19 11.92
C GLN A 74 -2.21 3.52 10.58
N LEU A 75 -1.06 2.84 10.47
CA LEU A 75 -0.71 2.08 9.28
C LEU A 75 -1.73 0.97 8.98
N SER A 76 -2.36 0.38 10.01
CA SER A 76 -3.42 -0.62 9.82
C SER A 76 -4.63 -0.06 9.05
N ASP A 77 -5.12 1.13 9.43
CA ASP A 77 -6.24 1.79 8.74
C ASP A 77 -5.85 2.14 7.30
N TYR A 78 -4.67 2.71 7.12
CA TYR A 78 -4.19 3.09 5.81
C TYR A 78 -4.03 1.89 4.89
N LEU A 79 -3.42 0.81 5.37
CA LEU A 79 -3.21 -0.40 4.58
C LEU A 79 -4.54 -1.10 4.23
N LYS A 80 -5.51 -1.09 5.16
CA LYS A 80 -6.88 -1.56 4.90
C LYS A 80 -7.56 -0.76 3.79
N ARG A 81 -7.49 0.57 3.85
CA ARG A 81 -8.03 1.46 2.81
C ARG A 81 -7.33 1.25 1.47
N PHE A 82 -6.00 1.12 1.47
CA PHE A 82 -5.21 0.90 0.27
C PHE A 82 -5.57 -0.42 -0.41
N ARG A 83 -5.74 -1.49 0.38
CA ARG A 83 -6.22 -2.78 -0.13
C ARG A 83 -7.59 -2.65 -0.79
N GLY A 84 -8.49 -1.85 -0.22
CA GLY A 84 -9.78 -1.53 -0.82
C GLY A 84 -9.64 -0.79 -2.16
N TYR A 85 -8.75 0.20 -2.24
CA TYR A 85 -8.50 0.94 -3.49
C TYR A 85 -7.92 0.04 -4.57
N ARG A 86 -6.97 -0.85 -4.22
CA ARG A 86 -6.46 -1.86 -5.14
C ARG A 86 -7.57 -2.80 -5.62
N ASN A 87 -8.38 -3.36 -4.72
CA ASN A 87 -9.45 -4.26 -5.11
C ASN A 87 -10.44 -3.61 -6.08
N ASN A 88 -10.79 -2.35 -5.86
CA ASN A 88 -11.63 -1.61 -6.79
C ASN A 88 -10.90 -1.38 -8.15
N ALA A 89 -9.62 -1.04 -8.14
CA ALA A 89 -8.83 -0.89 -9.35
C ALA A 89 -8.61 -2.21 -10.12
N ASP A 90 -8.58 -3.35 -9.44
CA ASP A 90 -8.36 -4.65 -10.09
C ASP A 90 -9.67 -5.30 -10.61
N TYR A 91 -10.80 -5.10 -9.93
CA TYR A 91 -12.00 -5.94 -10.15
C TYR A 91 -13.33 -5.21 -10.33
N ASP A 92 -13.43 -3.92 -9.96
CA ASP A 92 -14.70 -3.18 -10.09
C ASP A 92 -14.78 -2.55 -11.49
N ASP A 93 -15.91 -2.66 -12.19
CA ASP A 93 -16.13 -2.05 -13.50
C ASP A 93 -16.24 -0.51 -13.44
N LYS A 94 -16.45 0.06 -12.24
CA LYS A 94 -16.66 1.50 -12.05
C LYS A 94 -15.39 2.22 -11.57
N PHE A 95 -14.38 2.33 -12.44
CA PHE A 95 -13.22 3.18 -12.18
C PHE A 95 -13.49 4.65 -12.50
N LYS A 96 -12.91 5.55 -11.70
CA LYS A 96 -13.02 7.00 -11.90
C LYS A 96 -11.70 7.66 -11.56
N ALA A 97 -11.44 8.84 -12.13
CA ALA A 97 -10.26 9.65 -11.81
C ALA A 97 -10.07 9.90 -10.29
N ARG A 98 -11.17 9.94 -9.52
CA ARG A 98 -11.09 10.08 -8.05
C ARG A 98 -10.37 8.92 -7.35
N ASN A 99 -10.28 7.74 -7.98
CA ASN A 99 -9.64 6.56 -7.40
C ASN A 99 -8.12 6.75 -7.29
N ILE A 100 -7.48 7.27 -8.35
CA ILE A 100 -6.05 7.58 -8.29
C ILE A 100 -5.78 8.75 -7.33
N GLN A 101 -6.61 9.78 -7.31
CA GLN A 101 -6.46 10.92 -6.40
C GLN A 101 -6.51 10.50 -4.93
N LYS A 102 -7.46 9.63 -4.56
CA LYS A 102 -7.54 9.05 -3.20
C LYS A 102 -6.31 8.22 -2.86
N THR A 103 -5.80 7.47 -3.83
CA THR A 103 -4.59 6.66 -3.67
C THR A 103 -3.37 7.53 -3.40
N GLN A 104 -3.15 8.59 -4.18
CA GLN A 104 -2.03 9.53 -3.98
C GLN A 104 -2.11 10.25 -2.64
N LYS A 105 -3.31 10.65 -2.20
CA LYS A 105 -3.48 11.24 -0.87
C LYS A 105 -3.07 10.26 0.23
N LEU A 106 -3.52 9.01 0.14
CA LEU A 106 -3.19 7.97 1.12
C LEU A 106 -1.69 7.66 1.15
N ILE A 107 -1.03 7.60 0.00
CA ILE A 107 0.44 7.45 -0.13
C ILE A 107 1.15 8.55 0.67
N LYS A 108 0.78 9.82 0.47
CA LYS A 108 1.37 10.96 1.22
C LYS A 108 1.18 10.83 2.73
N ASP A 109 0.02 10.34 3.16
CA ASP A 109 -0.25 10.12 4.58
C ASP A 109 0.59 8.96 5.15
N MET A 110 0.74 7.87 4.38
CA MET A 110 1.59 6.73 4.75
C MET A 110 3.08 7.10 4.82
N ASP A 111 3.59 7.91 3.88
CA ASP A 111 4.98 8.36 3.87
C ASP A 111 5.33 9.15 5.13
N LYS A 112 4.43 10.01 5.59
CA LYS A 112 4.61 10.75 6.85
C LYS A 112 4.77 9.82 8.04
N ILE A 113 3.98 8.75 8.10
CA ILE A 113 4.08 7.77 9.19
C ILE A 113 5.35 6.93 9.07
N LEU A 114 5.65 6.43 7.88
CA LEU A 114 6.85 5.62 7.63
C LEU A 114 8.15 6.39 7.91
N SER A 115 8.18 7.70 7.65
CA SER A 115 9.35 8.54 7.99
C SER A 115 9.64 8.65 9.49
N LYS A 116 8.66 8.35 10.35
CA LYS A 116 8.82 8.33 11.82
C LYS A 116 9.25 6.97 12.36
N LEU A 117 9.13 5.93 11.54
CA LEU A 117 9.41 4.52 11.88
C LEU A 117 10.76 4.03 11.35
N GLN A 118 11.48 4.89 10.61
CA GLN A 118 12.84 4.68 10.10
C GLN A 118 13.86 5.25 11.07
#